data_AF-A0AA40KQE1-F1
#
_entry.id   AF-A0AA40KQE1-F1
#
_cell.length_a   1.000
_cell.length_b   1.000
_cell.length_c   1.000
_cell.angle_alpha   90.00
_cell.angle_beta   90.00
_cell.angle_gamma   90.00
#
_symmetry.space_group_name_H-M   'P 1'
#
loop_
_entity.id
_entity.type
_entity.pdbx_description
1 polymer ?
#
loop_
_entity_poly.entity_id
_entity_poly.type
_entity_poly.pdbx_seq_one_letter_code
_entity_poly.pdbx_strand_id
1 'polypeptide(L)'
;MKAVIATCLLLLFVTGVVSVEWKHSAVLDNNFLVLWTPGERDVMFEIQVKTLGYVGLGFTRDDGTVGADMVIGWVDNNGQLHLQVSVLKSVTLFPSRSLSRRRLEFPQLPRVSALS
;
A
#
# COMPACT_ATOMS: atom_id res chain seq x y z
N MET A 1 -40.56 21.34 2.35
CA MET A 1 -39.85 20.30 1.57
C MET A 1 -38.92 20.87 0.51
N LYS A 2 -39.38 21.76 -0.41
CA LYS A 2 -38.54 22.32 -1.49
C LYS A 2 -37.28 23.07 -1.00
N ALA A 3 -37.41 23.89 0.04
CA ALA A 3 -36.30 24.65 0.61
C ALA A 3 -35.23 23.74 1.26
N VAL A 4 -35.64 22.66 1.93
CA VAL A 4 -34.71 21.71 2.58
C VAL A 4 -33.87 20.97 1.53
N ILE A 5 -34.49 20.56 0.42
CA ILE A 5 -33.80 19.91 -0.70
C ILE A 5 -32.80 20.87 -1.34
N ALA A 6 -33.19 22.13 -1.57
CA ALA A 6 -32.30 23.15 -2.12
C ALA A 6 -31.10 23.42 -1.19
N THR A 7 -31.31 23.50 0.12
CA THR A 7 -30.22 23.68 1.10
C THR A 7 -29.31 22.46 1.17
N CYS A 8 -29.85 21.23 1.16
CA CYS A 8 -29.03 20.02 1.11
C CYS A 8 -28.21 19.93 -0.18
N LEU A 9 -28.78 20.26 -1.33
CA LEU A 9 -28.06 20.27 -2.61
C LEU A 9 -26.97 21.34 -2.63
N LEU A 10 -27.21 22.53 -2.06
CA LEU A 10 -26.21 23.59 -1.95
C LEU A 10 -25.07 23.18 -1.02
N LEU A 11 -25.36 22.53 0.11
CA LEU A 11 -24.35 22.01 1.03
C LEU A 11 -23.50 20.91 0.39
N LEU A 12 -24.11 20.00 -0.37
CA LEU A 12 -23.41 18.96 -1.12
C LEU A 12 -22.52 19.53 -2.24
N PHE A 13 -22.93 20.64 -2.86
CA PHE A 13 -22.13 21.35 -3.87
C PHE A 13 -20.93 22.10 -3.26
N VAL A 14 -21.07 22.64 -2.04
CA VAL A 14 -19.98 23.32 -1.32
C VAL A 14 -18.93 22.32 -0.80
N THR A 15 -19.34 21.09 -0.49
CA THR A 15 -18.41 19.99 -0.21
C THR A 15 -17.90 19.40 -1.53
N GLY A 16 -16.98 20.10 -2.19
CA GLY A 16 -16.29 19.56 -3.36
C GLY A 16 -15.74 18.16 -3.04
N VAL A 17 -16.30 17.13 -3.67
CA VAL A 17 -15.75 15.78 -3.59
C VAL A 17 -14.44 15.81 -4.36
N VAL A 18 -13.32 15.77 -3.63
CA VAL A 18 -12.00 15.58 -4.24
C VAL A 18 -11.95 14.14 -4.71
N SER A 19 -12.26 13.93 -5.99
CA SER A 19 -12.06 12.64 -6.64
C SER A 19 -10.66 12.60 -7.22
N VAL A 20 -9.91 11.56 -6.90
CA VAL A 20 -8.63 11.30 -7.56
C VAL A 20 -8.91 10.70 -8.93
N GLU A 21 -8.32 11.27 -9.99
CA GLU A 21 -8.31 10.66 -11.31
C GLU A 21 -7.11 9.71 -11.45
N TRP A 22 -7.39 8.42 -11.54
CA TRP A 22 -6.39 7.37 -11.74
C TRP A 22 -6.06 7.23 -13.23
N LYS A 23 -4.83 7.60 -13.62
CA LYS A 23 -4.37 7.53 -15.03
C LYS A 23 -4.02 6.11 -15.48
N HIS A 24 -3.62 5.26 -14.54
CA HIS A 24 -3.13 3.92 -14.84
C HIS A 24 -3.70 2.90 -13.86
N SER A 25 -3.78 1.65 -14.32
CA SER A 25 -4.20 0.51 -13.51
C SER A 25 -3.50 -0.77 -13.97
N ALA A 26 -3.37 -1.71 -13.04
CA ALA A 26 -2.92 -3.08 -13.30
C ALA A 26 -3.69 -4.04 -12.39
N VAL A 27 -4.30 -5.06 -12.98
CA VAL A 27 -4.91 -6.18 -12.26
C VAL A 27 -3.87 -7.29 -12.21
N LEU A 28 -3.39 -7.64 -11.02
CA LEU A 28 -2.40 -8.70 -10.82
C LEU A 28 -3.11 -10.07 -10.71
N ASP A 29 -4.26 -10.10 -10.04
CA ASP A 29 -5.18 -11.23 -9.97
C ASP A 29 -6.61 -10.75 -9.65
N ASN A 30 -7.57 -11.68 -9.52
CA ASN A 30 -8.98 -11.38 -9.23
C ASN A 30 -9.24 -10.62 -7.90
N ASN A 31 -8.25 -10.57 -7.01
CA ASN A 31 -8.30 -9.96 -5.69
C ASN A 31 -7.27 -8.85 -5.52
N PHE A 32 -6.50 -8.49 -6.54
CA PHE A 32 -5.38 -7.56 -6.47
C PHE A 32 -5.44 -6.57 -7.64
N LEU A 33 -5.83 -5.33 -7.31
CA LEU A 33 -5.82 -4.18 -8.20
C LEU A 33 -4.83 -3.13 -7.70
N VAL A 34 -4.04 -2.60 -8.63
CA VAL A 34 -3.15 -1.45 -8.41
C VAL A 34 -3.61 -0.32 -9.31
N LEU A 35 -3.81 0.86 -8.75
CA LEU A 35 -4.10 2.10 -9.45
C LEU A 35 -2.98 3.09 -9.18
N TRP A 36 -2.59 3.88 -10.18
CA TRP A 36 -1.63 4.94 -9.95
C TRP A 36 -1.83 6.14 -10.88
N THR A 37 -1.42 7.30 -10.40
CA THR A 37 -1.41 8.53 -11.18
C THR A 37 -0.11 9.30 -10.89
N PRO A 38 0.74 9.53 -11.90
CA PRO A 38 1.93 10.36 -11.72
C PRO A 38 1.54 11.83 -11.56
N GLY A 39 2.08 12.45 -10.52
CA GLY A 39 2.13 13.89 -10.31
C GLY A 39 3.41 14.50 -10.88
N GLU A 40 3.73 15.74 -10.49
CA GLU A 40 4.94 16.43 -10.97
C GLU A 40 6.23 15.91 -10.32
N ARG A 41 6.15 15.45 -9.05
CA ARG A 41 7.33 15.05 -8.25
C ARG A 41 7.18 13.72 -7.54
N ASP A 42 5.98 13.15 -7.61
CA ASP A 42 5.58 11.95 -6.90
C ASP A 42 4.63 11.12 -7.76
N VAL A 43 4.41 9.89 -7.33
CA VAL A 43 3.40 9.00 -7.91
C VAL A 43 2.51 8.55 -6.77
N MET A 44 1.21 8.79 -6.91
CA MET A 44 0.23 8.32 -5.96
C MET A 44 -0.25 6.93 -6.38
N PHE A 45 -0.32 6.03 -5.40
CA PHE A 45 -0.77 4.65 -5.59
C PHE A 45 -1.99 4.37 -4.72
N GLU A 46 -2.93 3.59 -5.25
CA GLU A 46 -3.96 2.91 -4.48
C GLU A 46 -3.85 1.41 -4.74
N ILE A 47 -3.78 0.65 -3.65
CA ILE A 47 -3.65 -0.81 -3.68
C ILE A 47 -4.89 -1.41 -3.05
N GLN A 48 -5.68 -2.10 -3.87
CA GLN A 48 -6.87 -2.80 -3.43
C GLN A 48 -6.59 -4.31 -3.43
N VAL A 49 -6.47 -4.87 -2.24
CA VAL A 49 -6.20 -6.30 -2.05
C VAL A 49 -7.16 -6.90 -1.04
N LYS A 50 -7.76 -8.05 -1.38
CA LYS A 50 -8.46 -8.90 -0.41
C LYS A 50 -7.48 -9.87 0.24
N THR A 51 -6.94 -9.51 1.40
CA THR A 51 -6.04 -10.37 2.19
C THR A 51 -6.25 -10.19 3.69
N LEU A 52 -5.91 -11.22 4.47
CA LEU A 52 -5.79 -11.13 5.93
C LEU A 52 -4.34 -10.86 6.38
N GLY A 53 -3.40 -10.83 5.43
CA GLY A 53 -1.98 -10.66 5.67
C GLY A 53 -1.44 -9.29 5.26
N TYR A 54 -0.21 -9.29 4.76
CA TYR A 54 0.55 -8.10 4.37
C TYR A 54 0.55 -7.94 2.85
N VAL A 55 0.62 -6.70 2.39
CA VAL A 55 0.86 -6.37 0.98
C VAL A 55 2.18 -5.62 0.87
N GLY A 56 3.05 -6.06 -0.03
CA GLY A 56 4.31 -5.38 -0.34
C GLY A 56 4.28 -4.79 -1.74
N LEU A 57 4.70 -3.53 -1.88
CA LEU A 57 4.96 -2.86 -3.16
C LEU A 57 6.43 -2.48 -3.20
N GLY A 58 7.13 -2.81 -4.28
CA GLY A 58 8.56 -2.54 -4.42
C GLY A 58 8.93 -1.98 -5.78
N PHE A 59 9.92 -1.09 -5.81
CA PHE A 59 10.51 -0.54 -7.02
C PHE A 59 11.97 -0.95 -7.11
N THR A 60 12.35 -1.45 -8.27
CA THR A 60 13.74 -1.78 -8.63
C THR A 60 14.12 -1.00 -9.87
N ARG A 61 15.43 -0.78 -10.06
CA ARG A 61 15.94 -0.25 -11.33
C ARG A 61 16.10 -1.40 -12.33
N ASP A 62 15.73 -1.14 -13.58
CA ASP A 62 15.89 -2.10 -14.68
C ASP A 62 17.34 -2.16 -15.22
N ASP A 63 18.25 -1.39 -14.64
CA ASP A 63 19.66 -1.27 -15.04
C ASP A 63 20.57 -2.40 -14.51
N GLY A 64 19.98 -3.43 -13.90
CA GLY A 64 20.72 -4.54 -13.30
C GLY A 64 21.39 -4.21 -11.96
N THR A 65 21.20 -3.00 -11.42
CA THR A 65 21.63 -2.70 -10.04
C THR A 65 20.71 -3.39 -9.05
N VAL A 66 21.30 -4.19 -8.16
CA VAL A 66 20.53 -4.98 -7.20
C VAL A 66 20.20 -4.12 -5.98
N GLY A 67 18.91 -3.83 -5.82
CA GLY A 67 18.36 -3.08 -4.69
C GLY A 67 16.91 -2.73 -4.96
N ALA A 68 16.08 -2.76 -3.92
CA ALA A 68 14.66 -2.44 -4.05
C ALA A 68 14.23 -1.49 -2.94
N ASP A 69 13.48 -0.46 -3.29
CA ASP A 69 12.74 0.35 -2.32
C ASP A 69 11.37 -0.29 -2.15
N MET A 70 11.04 -0.71 -0.93
CA MET A 70 9.81 -1.43 -0.63
C MET A 70 8.96 -0.69 0.40
N VAL A 71 7.65 -0.77 0.22
CA VAL A 71 6.64 -0.39 1.19
C VAL A 71 5.81 -1.63 1.52
N ILE A 72 5.65 -1.93 2.80
CA ILE A 72 4.82 -3.01 3.30
C ILE A 72 3.66 -2.41 4.09
N GLY A 73 2.44 -2.84 3.78
CA GLY A 73 1.23 -2.40 4.46
C GLY A 73 0.38 -3.56 4.96
N TRP A 74 -0.32 -3.34 6.08
CA TRP A 74 -1.31 -4.26 6.62
C TRP A 74 -2.35 -3.53 7.45
N VAL A 75 -3.49 -4.19 7.65
CA VAL A 75 -4.54 -3.73 8.56
C VAL A 75 -4.50 -4.61 9.80
N ASP A 76 -4.41 -4.01 10.98
CA ASP A 76 -4.47 -4.77 12.23
C ASP A 76 -5.91 -5.19 12.58
N ASN A 77 -6.06 -5.94 13.68
CA ASN A 77 -7.37 -6.44 14.12
C ASN A 77 -8.36 -5.33 14.50
N ASN A 78 -7.89 -4.10 14.72
CA ASN A 78 -8.73 -2.95 15.06
C ASN A 78 -9.11 -2.13 13.81
N GLY A 79 -8.70 -2.56 12.62
CA GLY A 79 -8.92 -1.83 11.38
C GLY A 79 -7.93 -0.69 11.13
N GLN A 80 -6.84 -0.60 11.91
CA GLN A 80 -5.82 0.43 11.71
C GLN A 80 -4.85 0.01 10.61
N LEU A 81 -4.63 0.90 9.65
CA LEU A 81 -3.62 0.73 8.60
C LEU A 81 -2.23 1.05 9.16
N HIS A 82 -1.29 0.12 8.95
CA HIS A 82 0.12 0.27 9.25
C HIS A 82 0.92 0.23 7.95
N LEU A 83 1.92 1.11 7.82
CA LEU A 83 2.82 1.17 6.67
C LEU A 83 4.27 1.20 7.16
N GLN A 84 5.13 0.39 6.54
CA GLN A 84 6.55 0.36 6.80
C GLN A 84 7.33 0.47 5.49
N VAL A 85 8.24 1.45 5.41
CA VAL A 85 9.16 1.61 4.28
C VAL A 85 10.49 0.93 4.61
N SER A 86 11.01 0.14 3.67
CA SER A 86 12.28 -0.58 3.79
C SER A 86 13.08 -0.48 2.50
N VAL A 87 14.36 -0.13 2.63
CA VAL A 87 15.31 -0.18 1.51
C VAL A 87 16.05 -1.51 1.59
N LEU A 88 15.80 -2.39 0.61
CA LEU A 88 16.55 -3.63 0.46
C LEU A 88 17.83 -3.34 -0.32
N LYS A 89 18.97 -3.53 0.35
CA LYS A 89 20.29 -3.56 -0.31
C LYS A 89 20.58 -5.00 -0.74
N SER A 90 21.17 -5.17 -1.93
CA SER A 90 21.59 -6.48 -2.41
C SER A 90 22.41 -7.26 -1.39
N VAL A 91 22.07 -8.54 -1.23
CA VAL A 91 22.90 -9.58 -0.62
C VAL A 91 23.95 -10.01 -1.67
N THR A 92 24.92 -9.16 -1.99
CA THR A 92 26.12 -9.59 -2.75
C THR A 92 27.37 -9.63 -1.85
N LEU A 93 27.24 -9.32 -0.55
CA LEU A 93 28.33 -9.46 0.42
C LEU A 93 27.84 -10.14 1.71
N PHE A 94 27.34 -11.38 1.59
CA PHE A 94 27.20 -12.25 2.75
C PHE A 94 27.85 -13.60 2.44
N PRO A 95 29.11 -13.84 2.84
CA PRO A 95 29.57 -15.21 3.00
C PRO A 95 28.66 -15.89 4.01
N SER A 96 28.40 -17.18 3.81
CA SER A 96 27.45 -18.06 4.50
C SER A 96 27.68 -18.24 6.02
N ARG A 97 27.86 -17.15 6.78
CA ARG A 97 27.98 -17.13 8.24
C ARG A 97 27.55 -15.76 8.78
N SER A 98 26.25 -15.60 8.99
CA SER A 98 25.66 -14.74 10.04
C SER A 98 24.19 -14.46 9.68
N LEU A 99 23.31 -15.41 10.02
CA LEU A 99 21.88 -15.12 10.13
C LEU A 99 21.65 -14.43 11.48
N SER A 100 21.99 -13.15 11.55
CA SER A 100 21.65 -12.34 12.71
C SER A 100 21.52 -10.89 12.30
N ARG A 101 20.30 -10.37 12.54
CA ARG A 101 20.00 -8.95 12.75
C ARG A 101 19.77 -8.10 11.49
N ARG A 102 18.62 -8.35 10.85
CA ARG A 102 17.52 -7.37 10.82
C ARG A 102 16.21 -8.14 10.69
N ARG A 103 15.72 -8.65 11.81
CA ARG A 103 14.34 -9.13 11.91
C ARG A 103 13.46 -7.89 11.74
N LEU A 104 12.63 -7.88 10.70
CA LEU A 104 11.46 -7.00 10.68
C LEU A 104 10.61 -7.45 11.86
N GLU A 105 10.75 -6.79 13.00
CA GLU A 105 9.89 -7.01 14.15
C GLU A 105 8.57 -6.30 13.84
N PHE A 106 7.64 -7.04 13.26
CA PHE A 106 6.28 -6.58 13.03
C PHE A 106 5.58 -6.45 14.38
N PRO A 107 5.26 -5.23 14.85
CA PRO A 107 4.57 -5.06 16.11
C PRO A 107 3.12 -5.54 15.96
N GLN A 108 2.71 -6.49 16.82
CA GLN A 108 1.33 -6.96 16.99
C GLN A 108 0.64 -7.47 15.70
N LEU A 109 1.06 -8.64 15.23
CA LEU A 109 0.41 -9.36 14.12
C LEU A 109 -1.04 -9.76 14.50
N PRO A 110 -2.00 -9.75 13.57
CA PRO A 110 -3.17 -10.63 13.63
C PRO A 110 -2.69 -12.06 13.89
N ARG A 111 -3.15 -12.69 14.97
CA ARG A 111 -2.98 -14.14 15.14
C ARG A 111 -3.83 -14.81 14.06
N VAL A 112 -3.24 -15.05 12.89
CA VAL A 112 -3.77 -16.06 11.97
C VAL A 112 -3.48 -17.39 12.65
N SER A 113 -4.43 -17.85 13.47
CA SER A 113 -4.49 -19.25 13.84
C SER A 113 -4.63 -20.02 12.55
N ALA A 114 -3.55 -20.66 12.10
CA ALA A 114 -3.63 -21.68 11.08
C ALA A 114 -4.59 -22.75 11.61
N LEU A 115 -5.81 -22.77 11.09
CA LEU A 115 -6.66 -23.93 11.23
C LEU A 115 -6.06 -25.00 10.31
N SER A 116 -5.43 -25.99 10.94
CA SER A 116 -5.04 -27.27 10.35
C SER A 116 -6.27 -28.10 10.00
#